data_AF-A0A7Y0GNW5-F1
#
_entry.id   AF-A0A7Y0GNW5-F1
#
_cell.length_a   1.000
_cell.length_b   1.000
_cell.length_c   1.000
_cell.angle_alpha   90.00
_cell.angle_beta   90.00
_cell.angle_gamma   90.00
#
_symmetry.space_group_name_H-M   'P 1'
#
loop_
_entity.id
_entity.type
_entity.pdbx_description
1 polymer ?
#
loop_
_entity_poly.entity_id
_entity_poly.type
_entity_poly.pdbx_seq_one_letter_code
_entity_poly.pdbx_strand_id
1 'polypeptide(L)'
;GQWRISVLDDGVVLSAPSFEQVYRSAAIYFLSPDSSYLVPDVRWFPVRNLATSVMQALLAGPSAWLRDGVRTAVPEGVKLTPDAVPIAADGTAEVGLSGAALADLAERALLLAQIEATLRIPRVSGVDVTAGGVPLTTTPTVLKRGIDSEAPLEALQGDVLTTLSKGALVPVDGVGSLAGLAAHDAARDEAGTVRVLLSGADSLVLAPTADAPAKVLLRAPGLVPPSVDRLGWAWTAHAGAGGSLDAVRADGQVVAVGADWLAGRTVRSLRVSRDGTRIAVLSSGADGLTLDVAAVMRDDKERPQQLGAALGVGSTLVDATRVVWVDDSTLGVLGRSGAATAAAYHLVPLAGQTRALPTLDGAVTIAGGKGERALYAATSDGQLFWRSGQSWVVAATGARDPSLPG
;
A
#
# COMPACT_ATOMS: atom_id res chain seq x y z
N GLY A 1 -16.80 25.26 -31.13
CA GLY A 1 -15.78 26.19 -30.62
C GLY A 1 -14.60 25.39 -30.14
N GLN A 2 -13.38 25.80 -30.47
CA GLN A 2 -12.17 25.12 -30.00
C GLN A 2 -11.97 25.45 -28.51
N TRP A 3 -11.86 24.43 -27.66
CA TRP A 3 -11.42 24.60 -26.28
C TRP A 3 -9.99 25.12 -26.31
N ARG A 4 -9.82 26.41 -26.03
CA ARG A 4 -8.52 27.04 -25.82
C ARG A 4 -8.41 27.28 -24.33
N ILE A 5 -7.44 26.63 -23.69
CA ILE A 5 -7.08 26.92 -22.29
C ILE A 5 -6.65 28.39 -22.27
N SER A 6 -7.43 29.26 -21.64
CA SER A 6 -7.26 30.71 -21.71
C SER A 6 -6.28 31.27 -20.69
N VAL A 7 -5.98 30.53 -19.62
CA VAL A 7 -5.04 30.87 -18.55
C VAL A 7 -4.49 29.57 -17.96
N LEU A 8 -3.19 29.52 -17.69
CA LEU A 8 -2.55 28.56 -16.79
C LEU A 8 -2.07 29.34 -15.56
N ASP A 9 -2.06 28.72 -14.39
CA ASP A 9 -1.45 29.31 -13.19
C ASP A 9 0.03 29.61 -13.45
N ASP A 10 0.56 30.64 -12.78
CA ASP A 10 1.99 30.97 -12.86
C ASP A 10 2.83 29.74 -12.49
N GLY A 11 3.59 29.22 -13.44
CA GLY A 11 4.28 27.94 -13.28
C GLY A 11 5.44 27.77 -14.23
N VAL A 12 6.32 26.81 -13.89
CA VAL A 12 7.45 26.42 -14.73
C VAL A 12 7.16 25.05 -15.32
N VAL A 13 7.21 24.94 -16.65
CA VAL A 13 7.13 23.65 -17.34
C VAL A 13 8.55 23.09 -17.48
N LEU A 14 8.79 21.92 -16.93
CA LEU A 14 10.05 21.19 -17.05
C LEU A 14 9.84 19.88 -17.80
N SER A 15 10.82 19.49 -18.60
CA SER A 15 10.88 18.12 -19.09
C SER A 15 11.07 17.15 -17.91
N ALA A 16 10.53 15.94 -17.99
CA ALA A 16 10.69 14.96 -16.93
C ALA A 16 12.17 14.68 -16.56
N PRO A 17 13.10 14.51 -17.53
CA PRO A 17 14.52 14.37 -17.21
C PRO A 17 15.11 15.59 -16.47
N SER A 18 14.70 16.81 -16.84
CA SER A 18 15.16 18.03 -16.15
C SER A 18 14.61 18.11 -14.72
N PHE A 19 13.36 17.70 -14.53
CA PHE A 19 12.74 17.67 -13.21
C PHE A 19 13.46 16.67 -12.29
N GLU A 20 13.73 15.45 -12.77
CA GLU A 20 14.42 14.40 -12.01
C GLU A 20 15.90 14.72 -11.68
N GLN A 21 16.51 15.68 -12.39
CA GLN A 21 17.85 16.17 -12.05
C GLN A 21 17.87 17.09 -10.82
N VAL A 22 16.78 17.83 -10.57
CA VAL A 22 16.72 18.87 -9.53
C VAL A 22 15.71 18.56 -8.43
N TYR A 23 14.79 17.63 -8.66
CA TYR A 23 13.86 17.07 -7.69
C TYR A 23 13.99 15.56 -7.61
N ARG A 24 13.62 15.02 -6.45
CA ARG A 24 13.52 13.57 -6.22
C ARG A 24 12.35 13.26 -5.31
N SER A 25 11.79 12.07 -5.46
CA SER A 25 10.84 11.56 -4.48
C SER A 25 11.56 11.12 -3.20
N ALA A 26 10.93 11.36 -2.06
CA ALA A 26 11.31 10.81 -0.76
C ALA A 26 10.04 10.56 0.08
N ALA A 27 10.09 9.54 0.93
CA ALA A 27 9.03 9.24 1.88
C ALA A 27 9.28 9.97 3.20
N ILE A 28 8.32 10.78 3.63
CA ILE A 28 8.19 11.19 5.03
C ILE A 28 7.40 10.10 5.72
N TYR A 29 7.85 9.61 6.88
CA TYR A 29 7.09 8.60 7.61
C TYR A 29 6.27 9.23 8.73
N PHE A 30 5.02 8.81 8.80
CA PHE A 30 4.10 9.00 9.92
C PHE A 30 3.85 7.66 10.60
N LEU A 31 3.06 7.65 11.67
CA LEU A 31 2.76 6.42 12.41
C LEU A 31 1.32 6.00 12.13
N SER A 32 1.07 4.69 12.10
CA SER A 32 -0.29 4.16 12.20
C SER A 32 -0.94 4.61 13.52
N PRO A 33 -2.29 4.62 13.63
CA PRO A 33 -2.98 5.10 14.84
C PRO A 33 -2.53 4.40 16.13
N ASP A 34 -2.27 3.10 16.07
CA ASP A 34 -1.74 2.27 17.16
C ASP A 34 -0.21 2.36 17.35
N SER A 35 0.48 3.18 16.55
CA SER A 35 1.94 3.41 16.62
C SER A 35 2.80 2.16 16.41
N SER A 36 2.32 1.17 15.67
CA SER A 36 3.07 -0.07 15.42
C SER A 36 3.73 -0.11 14.03
N TYR A 37 3.25 0.70 13.08
CA TYR A 37 3.79 0.81 11.72
C TYR A 37 4.21 2.24 11.37
N LEU A 38 5.23 2.33 10.52
CA LEU A 38 5.59 3.52 9.75
C LEU A 38 4.74 3.56 8.47
N VAL A 39 4.12 4.70 8.20
CA VAL A 39 3.24 4.94 7.06
C VAL A 39 3.84 6.06 6.19
N PRO A 40 4.26 5.78 4.94
CA PRO A 40 4.92 6.78 4.12
C PRO A 40 3.94 7.75 3.45
N ASP A 41 4.32 9.02 3.48
CA ASP A 41 3.81 10.12 2.66
C ASP A 41 4.91 10.51 1.67
N VAL A 42 4.78 10.06 0.41
CA VAL A 42 5.81 10.24 -0.61
C VAL A 42 5.60 11.57 -1.32
N ARG A 43 6.62 12.43 -1.29
CA ARG A 43 6.57 13.77 -1.90
C ARG A 43 7.82 14.02 -2.74
N TRP A 44 7.74 15.01 -3.62
CA TRP A 44 8.88 15.50 -4.39
C TRP A 44 9.59 16.63 -3.65
N PHE A 45 10.91 16.53 -3.53
CA PHE A 45 11.77 17.50 -2.86
C PHE A 45 12.90 17.95 -3.76
N PRO A 46 13.34 19.22 -3.65
CA PRO A 46 14.59 19.64 -4.26
C PRO A 46 15.75 18.75 -3.79
N VAL A 47 16.63 18.37 -4.72
CA VAL A 47 17.85 17.61 -4.40
C VAL A 47 18.80 18.46 -3.54
N ARG A 48 18.81 19.78 -3.75
CA ARG A 48 19.56 20.73 -2.93
C ARG A 48 18.90 20.82 -1.55
N ASN A 49 19.69 20.71 -0.48
CA ASN A 49 19.23 20.77 0.90
C ASN A 49 18.11 19.75 1.20
N LEU A 50 18.20 18.55 0.61
CA LEU A 50 17.20 17.50 0.71
C LEU A 50 16.82 17.17 2.17
N ALA A 51 17.82 16.94 3.05
CA ALA A 51 17.57 16.61 4.45
C ALA A 51 16.78 17.70 5.18
N THR A 52 17.11 18.97 4.92
CA THR A 52 16.36 20.10 5.48
C THR A 52 14.93 20.13 4.95
N SER A 53 14.73 19.99 3.63
CA SER A 53 13.40 20.03 3.01
C SER A 53 12.49 18.90 3.49
N VAL A 54 13.04 17.69 3.60
CA VAL A 54 12.32 16.50 4.10
C VAL A 54 11.96 16.67 5.58
N MET A 55 12.89 17.15 6.40
CA MET A 55 12.65 17.37 7.82
C MET A 55 11.63 18.49 8.07
N GLN A 56 11.71 19.60 7.34
CA GLN A 56 10.71 20.67 7.40
C GLN A 56 9.32 20.15 7.03
N ALA A 57 9.22 19.28 6.02
CA ALA A 57 7.96 18.69 5.62
C ALA A 57 7.41 17.67 6.62
N LEU A 58 8.28 16.96 7.36
CA LEU A 58 7.89 16.16 8.52
C LEU A 58 7.29 17.03 9.63
N LEU A 59 7.95 18.14 9.98
CA LEU A 59 7.45 19.08 11.00
C LEU A 59 6.14 19.76 10.61
N ALA A 60 5.92 19.98 9.30
CA ALA A 60 4.67 20.51 8.78
C ALA A 60 3.49 19.53 8.87
N GLY A 61 3.77 18.24 9.09
CA GLY A 61 2.76 17.20 9.24
C GLY A 61 2.33 16.51 7.93
N PRO A 62 1.37 15.58 8.03
CA PRO A 62 0.93 14.75 6.91
C PRO A 62 0.16 15.54 5.87
N SER A 63 0.22 15.09 4.61
CA SER A 63 -0.49 15.70 3.51
C SER A 63 -2.00 15.46 3.62
N ALA A 64 -2.80 16.29 2.93
CA ALA A 64 -4.25 16.30 3.07
C ALA A 64 -4.93 14.95 2.81
N TRP A 65 -4.39 14.12 1.92
CA TRP A 65 -4.96 12.80 1.61
C TRP A 65 -4.68 11.75 2.70
N LEU A 66 -3.61 11.93 3.49
CA LEU A 66 -3.16 10.96 4.48
C LEU A 66 -3.49 11.36 5.92
N ARG A 67 -3.61 12.67 6.19
CA ARG A 67 -3.64 13.24 7.55
C ARG A 67 -4.65 12.62 8.51
N ASP A 68 -5.81 12.18 8.01
CA ASP A 68 -6.91 11.69 8.84
C ASP A 68 -6.77 10.20 9.19
N GLY A 69 -5.77 9.50 8.62
CA GLY A 69 -5.48 8.09 8.93
C GLY A 69 -4.21 7.85 9.75
N VAL A 70 -3.38 8.88 9.95
CA VAL A 70 -2.07 8.73 10.60
C VAL A 70 -1.92 9.65 11.81
N ARG A 71 -0.91 9.37 12.63
CA ARG A 71 -0.47 10.27 13.71
C ARG A 71 1.00 10.65 13.51
N THR A 72 1.43 11.70 14.20
CA THR A 72 2.85 12.07 14.29
C THR A 72 3.30 12.09 15.75
N ALA A 73 4.56 11.71 15.98
CA ALA A 73 5.26 11.89 17.25
C ALA A 73 5.94 13.28 17.36
N VAL A 74 5.88 14.10 16.30
CA VAL A 74 6.37 15.48 16.33
C VAL A 74 5.40 16.32 17.17
N PRO A 75 5.85 16.95 18.26
CA PRO A 75 5.00 17.83 19.06
C PRO A 75 4.59 19.09 18.29
N GLU A 76 3.41 19.60 18.62
CA GLU A 76 2.92 20.85 18.03
C GLU A 76 3.88 22.03 18.31
N GLY A 77 4.12 22.86 17.29
CA GLY A 77 4.95 24.05 17.42
C GLY A 77 6.47 23.81 17.37
N VAL A 78 6.93 22.56 17.27
CA VAL A 78 8.35 22.23 17.08
C VAL A 78 8.84 22.68 15.71
N LYS A 79 9.96 23.39 15.69
CA LYS A 79 10.67 23.89 14.50
C LYS A 79 12.12 23.47 14.51
N LEU A 80 12.80 23.55 13.36
CA LEU A 80 14.25 23.41 13.31
C LEU A 80 14.98 24.59 13.96
N THR A 81 16.09 24.34 14.64
CA THR A 81 16.98 25.35 15.22
C THR A 81 18.44 24.86 15.20
N PRO A 82 19.31 25.40 14.31
CA PRO A 82 19.01 26.36 13.23
C PRO A 82 18.04 25.77 12.20
N ASP A 83 17.46 26.59 11.31
CA ASP A 83 16.54 26.14 10.24
C ASP A 83 17.27 25.43 9.09
N ALA A 84 18.06 24.43 9.45
CA ALA A 84 18.87 23.61 8.57
C ALA A 84 19.14 22.26 9.24
N VAL A 85 19.27 21.23 8.41
CA VAL A 85 19.77 19.91 8.81
C VAL A 85 21.08 19.69 8.06
N PRO A 86 22.23 20.11 8.61
CA PRO A 86 23.52 19.82 8.01
C PRO A 86 23.82 18.32 8.09
N ILE A 87 24.59 17.83 7.14
CA ILE A 87 25.09 16.46 7.11
C ILE A 87 26.60 16.54 7.29
N ALA A 88 27.11 15.95 8.36
CA ALA A 88 28.52 15.86 8.67
C ALA A 88 29.26 14.97 7.65
N ALA A 89 30.60 15.01 7.67
CA ALA A 89 31.42 14.29 6.69
C ALA A 89 31.29 12.76 6.77
N ASP A 90 30.89 12.22 7.91
CA ASP A 90 30.60 10.80 8.15
C ASP A 90 29.19 10.37 7.72
N GLY A 91 28.37 11.33 7.28
CA GLY A 91 26.97 11.11 6.86
C GLY A 91 25.95 11.29 7.99
N THR A 92 26.35 11.75 9.18
CA THR A 92 25.41 12.02 10.27
C THR A 92 24.62 13.29 9.99
N ALA A 93 23.29 13.20 9.98
CA ALA A 93 22.40 14.35 9.87
C ALA A 93 22.14 14.97 11.26
N GLU A 94 22.46 16.25 11.43
CA GLU A 94 22.27 16.95 12.71
C GLU A 94 20.91 17.66 12.73
N VAL A 95 19.99 17.16 13.54
CA VAL A 95 18.63 17.69 13.67
C VAL A 95 18.51 18.45 14.99
N GLY A 96 18.57 19.78 14.92
CA GLY A 96 18.27 20.64 16.06
C GLY A 96 16.79 21.02 16.09
N LEU A 97 16.09 20.71 17.17
CA LEU A 97 14.68 21.04 17.38
C LEU A 97 14.54 22.17 18.42
N SER A 98 13.63 23.10 18.14
CA SER A 98 13.12 24.08 19.11
C SER A 98 12.09 23.43 20.03
N GLY A 99 12.10 23.79 21.30
CA GLY A 99 11.11 23.32 22.27
C GLY A 99 11.65 22.27 23.23
N ALA A 100 10.90 22.10 24.32
CA ALA A 100 11.28 21.26 25.44
C ALA A 100 11.33 19.78 25.02
N ALA A 101 12.35 19.10 25.52
CA ALA A 101 12.46 17.66 25.45
C ALA A 101 11.13 17.01 25.88
N LEU A 102 10.53 16.19 25.01
CA LEU A 102 9.37 15.34 25.32
C LEU A 102 9.54 14.75 26.72
N ALA A 103 8.72 15.07 27.72
CA ALA A 103 9.00 14.59 29.08
C ALA A 103 8.92 13.05 29.16
N ASP A 104 8.05 12.46 28.32
CA ASP A 104 7.88 11.02 28.21
C ASP A 104 8.95 10.35 27.33
N LEU A 105 9.53 9.27 27.84
CA LEU A 105 10.52 8.46 27.14
C LEU A 105 9.92 7.69 25.96
N ALA A 106 8.65 7.27 26.05
CA ALA A 106 8.02 6.52 24.97
C ALA A 106 7.72 7.43 23.76
N GLU A 107 7.20 8.63 24.01
CA GLU A 107 7.06 9.66 22.97
C GLU A 107 8.42 10.02 22.34
N ARG A 108 9.50 10.15 23.13
CA ARG A 108 10.86 10.38 22.57
C ARG A 108 11.28 9.26 21.64
N ALA A 109 11.09 8.01 22.04
CA ALA A 109 11.49 6.85 21.25
C ALA A 109 10.75 6.79 19.91
N LEU A 110 9.47 7.16 19.91
CA LEU A 110 8.67 7.26 18.68
C LEU A 110 9.08 8.44 17.79
N LEU A 111 9.39 9.61 18.37
CA LEU A 111 9.90 10.76 17.62
C LEU A 111 11.22 10.41 16.92
N LEU A 112 12.17 9.82 17.65
CA LEU A 112 13.45 9.40 17.06
C LEU A 112 13.23 8.38 15.94
N ALA A 113 12.37 7.37 16.14
CA ALA A 113 12.07 6.38 15.11
C ALA A 113 11.45 7.03 13.85
N GLN A 114 10.55 8.01 14.03
CA GLN A 114 9.92 8.73 12.93
C GLN A 114 10.94 9.60 12.15
N ILE A 115 11.82 10.33 12.85
CA ILE A 115 12.87 11.15 12.24
C ILE A 115 13.88 10.27 11.52
N GLU A 116 14.38 9.23 12.17
CA GLU A 116 15.35 8.30 11.58
C GLU A 116 14.80 7.65 10.32
N ALA A 117 13.55 7.16 10.34
CA ALA A 117 12.92 6.57 9.17
C ALA A 117 12.79 7.59 8.02
N THR A 118 12.41 8.82 8.33
CA THR A 118 12.23 9.91 7.36
C THR A 118 13.55 10.37 6.74
N LEU A 119 14.64 10.36 7.52
CA LEU A 119 15.98 10.73 7.04
C LEU A 119 16.78 9.54 6.48
N ARG A 120 16.15 8.39 6.19
CA ARG A 120 16.73 7.32 5.36
C ARG A 120 16.78 7.73 3.88
N ILE A 121 17.52 8.78 3.60
CA ILE A 121 17.73 9.39 2.29
C ILE A 121 19.22 9.29 1.91
N PRO A 122 19.59 9.43 0.62
CA PRO A 122 20.99 9.33 0.24
C PRO A 122 21.88 10.36 0.94
N ARG A 123 23.10 9.93 1.26
CA ARG A 123 24.14 10.65 2.04
C ARG A 123 23.90 10.70 3.55
N VAL A 124 22.76 10.24 4.05
CA VAL A 124 22.51 10.12 5.50
C VAL A 124 22.76 8.67 5.92
N SER A 125 23.70 8.47 6.86
CA SER A 125 24.07 7.18 7.45
C SER A 125 23.63 7.06 8.91
N GLY A 126 23.43 8.19 9.59
CA GLY A 126 22.97 8.30 10.97
C GLY A 126 22.26 9.64 11.21
N VAL A 127 21.59 9.75 12.35
CA VAL A 127 20.87 10.98 12.73
C VAL A 127 21.16 11.29 14.19
N ASP A 128 21.61 12.52 14.45
CA ASP A 128 21.77 13.05 15.80
C ASP A 128 20.68 14.11 16.04
N VAL A 129 19.84 13.89 17.05
CA VAL A 129 18.74 14.80 17.37
C VAL A 129 18.99 15.52 18.69
N THR A 130 18.86 16.85 18.67
CA THR A 130 18.93 17.70 19.87
C THR A 130 17.64 18.50 20.05
N ALA A 131 17.27 18.80 21.29
CA ALA A 131 16.16 19.68 21.64
C ALA A 131 16.70 20.80 22.55
N GLY A 132 16.61 22.05 22.10
CA GLY A 132 17.20 23.18 22.83
C GLY A 132 18.72 23.03 23.07
N GLY A 133 19.42 22.37 22.15
CA GLY A 133 20.86 22.07 22.26
C GLY A 133 21.21 20.87 23.14
N VAL A 134 20.23 20.20 23.75
CA VAL A 134 20.45 18.98 24.56
C VAL A 134 20.19 17.74 23.71
N PRO A 135 21.12 16.77 23.63
CA PRO A 135 20.90 15.51 22.92
C PRO A 135 19.67 14.75 23.43
N LEU A 136 18.85 14.24 22.50
CA LEU A 136 17.75 13.34 22.82
C LEU A 136 18.28 11.90 22.91
N THR A 137 18.62 11.47 24.12
CA THR A 137 19.19 10.14 24.39
C THR A 137 18.11 9.13 24.80
N THR A 138 17.59 8.37 23.83
CA THR A 138 16.79 7.16 24.08
C THR A 138 16.92 6.20 22.90
N THR A 139 16.62 4.92 23.10
CA THR A 139 16.57 3.96 22.00
C THR A 139 15.28 4.20 21.18
N PRO A 140 15.37 4.40 19.85
CA PRO A 140 14.20 4.53 19.00
C PRO A 140 13.28 3.31 19.09
N THR A 141 11.96 3.53 19.02
CA THR A 141 10.99 2.44 18.94
C THR A 141 11.18 1.66 17.64
N VAL A 142 11.18 0.32 17.71
CA VAL A 142 11.20 -0.51 16.51
C VAL A 142 9.80 -0.54 15.90
N LEU A 143 9.62 0.17 14.80
CA LEU A 143 8.37 0.23 14.04
C LEU A 143 8.47 -0.60 12.77
N LYS A 144 7.39 -1.30 12.44
CA LYS A 144 7.30 -2.10 11.21
C LYS A 144 7.06 -1.22 9.99
N ARG A 145 7.49 -1.66 8.82
CA ARG A 145 7.12 -1.09 7.52
C ARG A 145 6.34 -2.10 6.70
N GLY A 146 5.56 -1.60 5.73
CA GLY A 146 4.81 -2.45 4.81
C GLY A 146 5.65 -3.40 3.95
N ILE A 147 6.98 -3.26 3.95
CA ILE A 147 7.91 -4.14 3.22
C ILE A 147 8.57 -5.22 4.10
N ASP A 148 8.45 -5.14 5.44
CA ASP A 148 9.17 -6.03 6.37
C ASP A 148 8.50 -7.42 6.53
N SER A 149 7.47 -7.73 5.73
CA SER A 149 6.70 -8.96 5.86
C SER A 149 7.48 -10.17 5.33
N GLU A 150 7.54 -11.23 6.13
CA GLU A 150 8.10 -12.52 5.71
C GLU A 150 7.06 -13.56 5.27
N ALA A 151 5.78 -13.16 5.19
CA ALA A 151 4.72 -14.06 4.78
C ALA A 151 5.01 -14.73 3.42
N PRO A 152 4.82 -16.05 3.31
CA PRO A 152 5.03 -16.75 2.05
C PRO A 152 3.88 -16.45 1.07
N LEU A 153 4.16 -16.65 -0.21
CA LEU A 153 3.15 -16.59 -1.27
C LEU A 153 2.16 -17.74 -1.06
N GLU A 154 0.86 -17.43 -1.02
CA GLU A 154 -0.21 -18.42 -1.12
C GLU A 154 -0.81 -18.41 -2.53
N ALA A 155 -1.28 -19.56 -3.03
CA ALA A 155 -1.91 -19.71 -4.33
C ALA A 155 -2.89 -20.89 -4.32
N LEU A 156 -3.88 -20.90 -5.21
CA LEU A 156 -4.81 -22.01 -5.36
C LEU A 156 -4.30 -23.02 -6.38
N GLN A 157 -4.23 -24.29 -5.98
CA GLN A 157 -3.92 -25.42 -6.86
C GLN A 157 -5.08 -26.42 -6.80
N GLY A 158 -5.92 -26.44 -7.84
CA GLY A 158 -7.21 -27.16 -7.80
C GLY A 158 -8.14 -26.57 -6.74
N ASP A 159 -8.56 -27.43 -5.80
CA ASP A 159 -9.41 -27.09 -4.63
C ASP A 159 -8.61 -27.06 -3.32
N VAL A 160 -7.30 -26.80 -3.41
CA VAL A 160 -6.39 -26.72 -2.26
C VAL A 160 -5.71 -25.35 -2.25
N LEU A 161 -5.72 -24.69 -1.09
CA LEU A 161 -4.86 -23.54 -0.86
C LEU A 161 -3.45 -24.03 -0.57
N THR A 162 -2.48 -23.52 -1.33
CA THR A 162 -1.07 -23.91 -1.25
C THR A 162 -0.19 -22.72 -0.94
N THR A 163 1.00 -22.97 -0.42
CA THR A 163 2.05 -21.98 -0.17
C THR A 163 3.33 -22.38 -0.90
N LEU A 164 4.05 -21.38 -1.42
CA LEU A 164 5.32 -21.61 -2.11
C LEU A 164 6.46 -21.76 -1.09
N SER A 165 6.96 -22.98 -0.93
CA SER A 165 8.05 -23.32 0.00
C SER A 165 9.16 -24.06 -0.74
N LYS A 166 10.39 -23.55 -0.65
CA LYS A 166 11.59 -24.14 -1.31
C LYS A 166 11.40 -24.49 -2.80
N GLY A 167 10.63 -23.67 -3.53
CA GLY A 167 10.38 -23.86 -4.96
C GLY A 167 9.27 -24.85 -5.31
N ALA A 168 8.52 -25.36 -4.32
CA ALA A 168 7.37 -26.21 -4.53
C ALA A 168 6.11 -25.62 -3.86
N LEU A 169 4.95 -25.88 -4.46
CA LEU A 169 3.67 -25.61 -3.81
C LEU A 169 3.32 -26.76 -2.88
N VAL A 170 3.03 -26.44 -1.63
CA VAL A 170 2.58 -27.40 -0.61
C VAL A 170 1.28 -26.89 0.00
N PRO A 171 0.35 -27.76 0.46
CA PRO A 171 -0.87 -27.32 1.12
C PRO A 171 -0.58 -26.39 2.30
N VAL A 172 -1.42 -25.37 2.49
CA VAL A 172 -1.33 -24.49 3.66
C VAL A 172 -1.83 -25.25 4.89
N ASP A 173 -0.99 -25.31 5.92
CA ASP A 173 -1.34 -25.95 7.19
C ASP A 173 -2.58 -25.29 7.83
N GLY A 174 -3.48 -26.13 8.34
CA GLY A 174 -4.69 -25.69 9.05
C GLY A 174 -5.84 -25.23 8.15
N VAL A 175 -5.67 -25.17 6.82
CA VAL A 175 -6.74 -24.88 5.87
C VAL A 175 -7.38 -26.18 5.38
N GLY A 176 -8.71 -26.27 5.50
CA GLY A 176 -9.49 -27.41 5.06
C GLY A 176 -9.65 -27.48 3.53
N SER A 177 -10.33 -28.52 3.05
CA SER A 177 -10.62 -28.67 1.61
C SER A 177 -11.53 -27.55 1.10
N LEU A 178 -11.24 -27.00 -0.08
CA LEU A 178 -12.08 -25.99 -0.75
C LEU A 178 -13.05 -26.60 -1.77
N ALA A 179 -13.17 -27.93 -1.78
CA ALA A 179 -14.00 -28.64 -2.74
C ALA A 179 -15.46 -28.16 -2.68
N GLY A 180 -16.04 -27.93 -3.87
CA GLY A 180 -17.43 -27.46 -3.99
C GLY A 180 -17.64 -25.96 -3.73
N LEU A 181 -16.61 -25.21 -3.30
CA LEU A 181 -16.71 -23.76 -3.13
C LEU A 181 -16.52 -23.00 -4.45
N ALA A 182 -15.91 -23.63 -5.46
CA ALA A 182 -15.37 -22.94 -6.63
C ALA A 182 -14.50 -21.73 -6.22
N ALA A 183 -13.55 -21.98 -5.31
CA ALA A 183 -12.76 -20.96 -4.64
C ALA A 183 -11.88 -20.16 -5.62
N HIS A 184 -11.84 -18.84 -5.44
CA HIS A 184 -10.93 -17.93 -6.14
C HIS A 184 -10.60 -16.69 -5.30
N ASP A 185 -9.59 -15.93 -5.73
CA ASP A 185 -9.14 -14.66 -5.13
C ASP A 185 -8.96 -14.74 -3.60
N ALA A 186 -8.17 -15.70 -3.13
CA ALA A 186 -7.89 -15.87 -1.70
C ALA A 186 -7.09 -14.68 -1.13
N ALA A 187 -7.42 -14.25 0.08
CA ALA A 187 -6.77 -13.15 0.79
C ALA A 187 -6.60 -13.46 2.27
N ARG A 188 -5.57 -12.89 2.89
CA ARG A 188 -5.24 -13.13 4.30
C ARG A 188 -4.52 -11.97 4.96
N ASP A 189 -4.64 -11.91 6.28
CA ASP A 189 -3.86 -11.00 7.09
C ASP A 189 -2.40 -11.47 7.22
N GLU A 190 -1.54 -10.59 7.72
CA GLU A 190 -0.10 -10.87 7.84
C GLU A 190 0.19 -12.06 8.78
N ALA A 191 -0.59 -12.23 9.85
CA ALA A 191 -0.43 -13.35 10.76
C ALA A 191 -1.02 -14.66 10.19
N GLY A 192 -1.93 -14.58 9.20
CA GLY A 192 -2.63 -15.75 8.67
C GLY A 192 -3.66 -16.29 9.66
N THR A 193 -4.19 -15.43 10.52
CA THR A 193 -5.28 -15.78 11.43
C THR A 193 -6.62 -15.67 10.70
N VAL A 194 -6.74 -14.72 9.79
CA VAL A 194 -7.93 -14.50 8.97
C VAL A 194 -7.58 -14.84 7.52
N ARG A 195 -8.29 -15.82 6.96
CA ARG A 195 -8.22 -16.19 5.55
C ARG A 195 -9.60 -16.18 4.96
N VAL A 196 -9.78 -15.41 3.89
CA VAL A 196 -11.04 -15.33 3.15
C VAL A 196 -10.82 -15.67 1.69
N LEU A 197 -11.88 -16.11 1.02
CA LEU A 197 -11.89 -16.37 -0.41
C LEU A 197 -13.29 -16.06 -0.96
N LEU A 198 -13.37 -15.86 -2.26
CA LEU A 198 -14.64 -15.82 -2.96
C LEU A 198 -15.07 -17.25 -3.30
N SER A 199 -16.35 -17.54 -3.08
CA SER A 199 -17.01 -18.80 -3.43
C SER A 199 -18.10 -18.51 -4.46
N GLY A 200 -17.91 -19.03 -5.67
CA GLY A 200 -18.75 -18.66 -6.82
C GLY A 200 -18.74 -17.15 -7.05
N ALA A 201 -19.80 -16.61 -7.64
CA ALA A 201 -19.84 -15.21 -8.06
C ALA A 201 -20.31 -14.21 -6.98
N ASP A 202 -20.77 -14.69 -5.81
CA ASP A 202 -21.61 -13.88 -4.92
C ASP A 202 -21.31 -13.98 -3.42
N SER A 203 -20.36 -14.84 -3.00
CA SER A 203 -20.15 -15.13 -1.58
C SER A 203 -18.69 -14.89 -1.17
N LEU A 204 -18.48 -14.03 -0.19
CA LEU A 204 -17.21 -13.95 0.56
C LEU A 204 -17.30 -14.93 1.73
N VAL A 205 -16.35 -15.85 1.83
CA VAL A 205 -16.33 -16.88 2.87
C VAL A 205 -15.04 -16.86 3.67
N LEU A 206 -15.14 -17.11 4.97
CA LEU A 206 -14.01 -17.50 5.80
C LEU A 206 -13.58 -18.91 5.38
N ALA A 207 -12.29 -19.09 5.11
CA ALA A 207 -11.74 -20.36 4.67
C ALA A 207 -12.04 -21.47 5.70
N PRO A 208 -12.35 -22.70 5.24
CA PRO A 208 -12.53 -23.84 6.14
C PRO A 208 -11.21 -24.16 6.86
N THR A 209 -11.31 -24.74 8.05
CA THR A 209 -10.18 -25.30 8.78
C THR A 209 -10.32 -26.82 8.88
N ALA A 210 -9.37 -27.48 9.55
CA ALA A 210 -9.52 -28.91 9.88
C ALA A 210 -10.75 -29.20 10.76
N ASP A 211 -11.13 -28.25 11.61
CA ASP A 211 -12.16 -28.44 12.65
C ASP A 211 -13.49 -27.73 12.34
N ALA A 212 -13.53 -26.84 11.35
CA ALA A 212 -14.71 -26.05 11.01
C ALA A 212 -14.91 -25.92 9.49
N PRO A 213 -16.16 -26.03 9.00
CA PRO A 213 -16.46 -25.80 7.59
C PRO A 213 -16.31 -24.30 7.23
N ALA A 214 -16.30 -24.02 5.93
CA ALA A 214 -16.30 -22.64 5.44
C ALA A 214 -17.54 -21.89 5.95
N LYS A 215 -17.35 -20.63 6.35
CA LYS A 215 -18.45 -19.78 6.86
C LYS A 215 -18.66 -18.61 5.91
N VAL A 216 -19.88 -18.46 5.39
CA VAL A 216 -20.25 -17.29 4.58
C VAL A 216 -20.26 -16.04 5.47
N LEU A 217 -19.49 -15.03 5.09
CA LEU A 217 -19.38 -13.75 5.81
C LEU A 217 -20.23 -12.66 5.16
N LEU A 218 -20.30 -12.64 3.82
CA LEU A 218 -21.09 -11.68 3.05
C LEU A 218 -21.62 -12.34 1.77
N ARG A 219 -22.87 -12.04 1.40
CA ARG A 219 -23.44 -12.36 0.08
C ARG A 219 -23.82 -11.08 -0.65
N ALA A 220 -23.25 -10.86 -1.82
CA ALA A 220 -23.56 -9.72 -2.67
C ALA A 220 -23.21 -10.03 -4.13
N PRO A 221 -23.92 -9.45 -5.11
CA PRO A 221 -23.63 -9.72 -6.52
C PRO A 221 -22.33 -9.06 -6.98
N GLY A 222 -21.49 -9.81 -7.69
CA GLY A 222 -20.29 -9.27 -8.35
C GLY A 222 -19.26 -8.76 -7.34
N LEU A 223 -18.95 -9.57 -6.32
CA LEU A 223 -17.93 -9.25 -5.34
C LEU A 223 -16.57 -9.04 -6.01
N VAL A 224 -15.91 -7.96 -5.61
CA VAL A 224 -14.54 -7.63 -6.00
C VAL A 224 -13.56 -8.49 -5.20
N PRO A 225 -12.44 -8.96 -5.81
CA PRO A 225 -11.40 -9.70 -5.11
C PRO A 225 -11.05 -9.09 -3.75
N PRO A 226 -11.09 -9.88 -2.65
CA PRO A 226 -10.93 -9.34 -1.32
C PRO A 226 -9.47 -9.02 -0.99
N SER A 227 -9.30 -8.26 0.09
CA SER A 227 -8.03 -7.91 0.72
C SER A 227 -8.23 -7.97 2.23
N VAL A 228 -7.22 -8.35 3.01
CA VAL A 228 -7.37 -8.48 4.47
C VAL A 228 -6.30 -7.67 5.16
N ASP A 229 -6.72 -6.75 6.01
CA ASP A 229 -5.79 -5.91 6.77
C ASP A 229 -5.22 -6.64 7.99
N ARG A 230 -4.15 -6.08 8.55
CA ARG A 230 -3.50 -6.60 9.76
C ARG A 230 -4.39 -6.59 11.02
N LEU A 231 -5.52 -5.89 10.96
CA LEU A 231 -6.48 -5.77 12.05
C LEU A 231 -7.59 -6.82 11.93
N GLY A 232 -7.54 -7.67 10.89
CA GLY A 232 -8.46 -8.78 10.68
C GLY A 232 -9.78 -8.40 10.00
N TRP A 233 -9.83 -7.26 9.31
CA TRP A 233 -10.96 -6.91 8.44
C TRP A 233 -10.69 -7.36 7.01
N ALA A 234 -11.64 -8.11 6.46
CA ALA A 234 -11.70 -8.45 5.04
C ALA A 234 -12.45 -7.36 4.27
N TRP A 235 -11.77 -6.71 3.34
CA TRP A 235 -12.28 -5.64 2.49
C TRP A 235 -12.73 -6.20 1.16
N THR A 236 -13.90 -5.80 0.69
CA THR A 236 -14.43 -6.09 -0.65
C THR A 236 -15.35 -4.95 -1.11
N ALA A 237 -15.85 -5.05 -2.32
CA ALA A 237 -16.88 -4.18 -2.86
C ALA A 237 -17.82 -5.03 -3.71
N HIS A 238 -19.01 -4.52 -3.99
CA HIS A 238 -19.98 -5.22 -4.84
C HIS A 238 -20.73 -4.24 -5.75
N ALA A 239 -21.38 -4.80 -6.77
CA ALA A 239 -22.24 -4.02 -7.63
C ALA A 239 -23.40 -3.41 -6.81
N GLY A 240 -23.69 -2.12 -7.04
CA GLY A 240 -24.78 -1.41 -6.37
C GLY A 240 -24.43 -0.83 -4.99
N ALA A 241 -23.18 -0.92 -4.52
CA ALA A 241 -22.75 -0.37 -3.23
C ALA A 241 -22.76 1.18 -3.15
N GLY A 242 -23.10 1.88 -4.25
CA GLY A 242 -23.35 3.32 -4.24
C GLY A 242 -22.15 4.19 -3.85
N GLY A 243 -20.92 3.71 -4.10
CA GLY A 243 -19.69 4.40 -3.68
C GLY A 243 -19.16 3.99 -2.31
N SER A 244 -19.62 2.86 -1.76
CA SER A 244 -19.09 2.28 -0.52
C SER A 244 -18.33 0.97 -0.78
N LEU A 245 -17.45 0.63 0.15
CA LEU A 245 -16.81 -0.68 0.28
C LEU A 245 -17.41 -1.42 1.48
N ASP A 246 -17.26 -2.74 1.54
CA ASP A 246 -17.57 -3.52 2.73
C ASP A 246 -16.29 -3.95 3.44
N ALA A 247 -16.25 -3.74 4.75
CA ALA A 247 -15.27 -4.33 5.65
C ALA A 247 -15.97 -5.37 6.54
N VAL A 248 -15.46 -6.60 6.54
CA VAL A 248 -16.11 -7.77 7.15
C VAL A 248 -15.18 -8.46 8.14
N ARG A 249 -15.68 -8.81 9.32
CA ARG A 249 -14.96 -9.58 10.34
C ARG A 249 -15.26 -11.07 10.25
N ALA A 250 -14.36 -11.89 10.77
CA ALA A 250 -14.56 -13.35 10.85
C ALA A 250 -15.78 -13.76 11.70
N ASP A 251 -16.19 -12.93 12.66
CA ASP A 251 -17.42 -13.14 13.44
C ASP A 251 -18.71 -12.88 12.62
N GLY A 252 -18.60 -12.22 11.46
CA GLY A 252 -19.71 -11.89 10.57
C GLY A 252 -20.18 -10.43 10.66
N GLN A 253 -19.51 -9.58 11.48
CA GLN A 253 -19.78 -8.15 11.46
C GLN A 253 -19.40 -7.56 10.10
N VAL A 254 -20.33 -6.82 9.49
CA VAL A 254 -20.14 -6.08 8.24
C VAL A 254 -20.28 -4.58 8.52
N VAL A 255 -19.36 -3.78 7.96
CA VAL A 255 -19.38 -2.33 8.02
C VAL A 255 -19.26 -1.77 6.60
N ALA A 256 -20.21 -0.93 6.21
CA ALA A 256 -20.10 -0.15 4.98
C ALA A 256 -19.14 1.03 5.23
N VAL A 257 -18.12 1.15 4.37
CA VAL A 257 -17.09 2.18 4.44
C VAL A 257 -17.28 3.12 3.26
N GLY A 258 -17.73 4.35 3.57
CA GLY A 258 -18.04 5.35 2.55
C GLY A 258 -16.80 5.99 1.93
N ALA A 259 -16.90 6.33 0.65
CA ALA A 259 -15.91 7.13 -0.07
C ALA A 259 -16.61 8.01 -1.12
N ASP A 260 -16.70 9.31 -0.86
CA ASP A 260 -17.50 10.23 -1.71
C ASP A 260 -17.04 10.25 -3.17
N TRP A 261 -15.73 10.10 -3.40
CA TRP A 261 -15.13 10.05 -4.73
C TRP A 261 -15.42 8.74 -5.50
N LEU A 262 -16.02 7.72 -4.87
CA LEU A 262 -16.52 6.51 -5.54
C LEU A 262 -17.98 6.61 -5.98
N ALA A 263 -18.69 7.70 -5.67
CA ALA A 263 -20.08 7.87 -6.07
C ALA A 263 -20.23 7.77 -7.60
N GLY A 264 -21.12 6.87 -8.06
CA GLY A 264 -21.34 6.63 -9.49
C GLY A 264 -20.23 5.85 -10.20
N ARG A 265 -19.23 5.36 -9.48
CA ARG A 265 -18.13 4.54 -10.01
C ARG A 265 -18.34 3.06 -9.68
N THR A 266 -17.80 2.20 -10.52
CA THR A 266 -17.73 0.75 -10.28
C THR A 266 -16.33 0.38 -9.84
N VAL A 267 -16.20 -0.17 -8.63
CA VAL A 267 -14.93 -0.71 -8.12
C VAL A 267 -14.60 -2.02 -8.86
N ARG A 268 -13.35 -2.17 -9.28
CA ARG A 268 -12.85 -3.35 -10.03
C ARG A 268 -11.86 -4.18 -9.24
N SER A 269 -11.05 -3.53 -8.40
CA SER A 269 -10.05 -4.17 -7.55
C SER A 269 -9.72 -3.24 -6.40
N LEU A 270 -9.38 -3.79 -5.24
CA LEU A 270 -8.93 -3.03 -4.09
C LEU A 270 -7.81 -3.76 -3.35
N ARG A 271 -6.99 -3.01 -2.62
CA ARG A 271 -5.95 -3.56 -1.76
C ARG A 271 -5.64 -2.66 -0.59
N VAL A 272 -5.85 -3.15 0.63
CA VAL A 272 -5.39 -2.47 1.84
C VAL A 272 -3.87 -2.57 1.94
N SER A 273 -3.23 -1.50 2.41
CA SER A 273 -1.80 -1.54 2.73
C SER A 273 -1.57 -2.46 3.92
N ARG A 274 -0.36 -3.01 4.02
CA ARG A 274 0.02 -3.90 5.13
C ARG A 274 0.08 -3.19 6.48
N ASP A 275 0.32 -1.88 6.48
CA ASP A 275 0.19 -1.03 7.66
C ASP A 275 -1.29 -0.83 8.10
N GLY A 276 -2.27 -1.26 7.29
CA GLY A 276 -3.71 -1.21 7.57
C GLY A 276 -4.32 0.19 7.52
N THR A 277 -3.53 1.19 7.13
CA THR A 277 -3.85 2.63 7.24
C THR A 277 -4.23 3.24 5.89
N ARG A 278 -3.96 2.56 4.78
CA ARG A 278 -4.24 3.05 3.43
C ARG A 278 -4.93 1.96 2.62
N ILE A 279 -5.67 2.36 1.59
CA ILE A 279 -6.27 1.45 0.63
C ILE A 279 -6.09 1.99 -0.78
N ALA A 280 -5.70 1.11 -1.71
CA ALA A 280 -5.71 1.38 -3.13
C ALA A 280 -7.00 0.85 -3.73
N VAL A 281 -7.68 1.65 -4.55
CA VAL A 281 -8.93 1.29 -5.21
C VAL A 281 -8.81 1.58 -6.70
N LEU A 282 -9.00 0.54 -7.49
CA LEU A 282 -9.14 0.64 -8.93
C LEU A 282 -10.63 0.71 -9.27
N SER A 283 -11.05 1.77 -9.96
CA SER A 283 -12.46 1.98 -10.30
C SER A 283 -12.63 2.53 -11.71
N SER A 284 -13.84 2.39 -12.26
CA SER A 284 -14.21 2.97 -13.55
C SER A 284 -15.53 3.71 -13.48
N GLY A 285 -15.59 4.88 -14.11
CA GLY A 285 -16.80 5.71 -14.25
C GLY A 285 -16.92 6.31 -15.66
N ALA A 286 -17.78 7.31 -15.81
CA ALA A 286 -18.02 8.00 -17.09
C ALA A 286 -16.78 8.77 -17.60
N ASP A 287 -15.89 9.15 -16.69
CA ASP A 287 -14.59 9.80 -16.90
C ASP A 287 -13.44 8.80 -17.15
N GLY A 288 -13.71 7.50 -17.13
CA GLY A 288 -12.74 6.44 -17.39
C GLY A 288 -12.22 5.74 -16.13
N LEU A 289 -11.06 5.10 -16.28
CA LEU A 289 -10.38 4.37 -15.22
C LEU A 289 -9.67 5.34 -14.26
N THR A 290 -9.78 5.10 -12.96
CA THR A 290 -8.94 5.75 -11.95
C THR A 290 -8.33 4.71 -11.02
N LEU A 291 -7.11 5.00 -10.58
CA LEU A 291 -6.45 4.29 -9.49
C LEU A 291 -6.17 5.31 -8.38
N ASP A 292 -6.86 5.13 -7.27
CA ASP A 292 -6.87 6.08 -6.17
C ASP A 292 -6.35 5.42 -4.89
N VAL A 293 -5.57 6.16 -4.11
CA VAL A 293 -5.12 5.75 -2.78
C VAL A 293 -5.72 6.68 -1.74
N ALA A 294 -6.29 6.13 -0.67
CA ALA A 294 -6.89 6.92 0.40
C ALA A 294 -6.46 6.39 1.77
N ALA A 295 -6.44 7.28 2.76
CA ALA A 295 -6.35 6.89 4.16
C ALA A 295 -7.62 6.14 4.61
N VAL A 296 -7.45 5.15 5.47
CA VAL A 296 -8.54 4.43 6.12
C VAL A 296 -8.77 5.05 7.50
N MET A 297 -9.90 5.76 7.67
CA MET A 297 -10.31 6.30 8.97
C MET A 297 -11.00 5.23 9.79
N ARG A 298 -10.63 5.13 11.06
CA ARG A 298 -11.16 4.17 12.02
C ARG A 298 -11.61 4.87 13.28
N ASP A 299 -12.53 4.25 14.00
CA ASP A 299 -12.87 4.67 15.37
C ASP A 299 -11.83 4.17 16.39
N ASP A 300 -12.02 4.54 17.66
CA ASP A 300 -11.15 4.15 18.78
C ASP A 300 -11.08 2.62 19.02
N LYS A 301 -11.96 1.84 18.36
CA LYS A 301 -11.98 0.37 18.40
C LYS A 301 -11.44 -0.25 17.11
N GLU A 302 -10.71 0.54 16.33
CA GLU A 302 -10.10 0.15 15.06
C GLU A 302 -11.11 -0.32 13.99
N ARG A 303 -12.40 0.03 14.14
CA ARG A 303 -13.42 -0.30 13.16
C ARG A 303 -13.35 0.71 12.02
N PRO A 304 -13.26 0.28 10.75
CA PRO A 304 -13.35 1.17 9.59
C PRO A 304 -14.59 2.06 9.64
N GLN A 305 -14.47 3.32 9.23
CA GLN A 305 -15.58 4.26 9.16
C GLN A 305 -15.71 4.87 7.76
N GLN A 306 -14.62 5.43 7.24
CA GLN A 306 -14.63 6.17 5.97
C GLN A 306 -13.26 6.12 5.30
N LEU A 307 -13.23 6.31 3.98
CA LEU A 307 -12.00 6.63 3.26
C LEU A 307 -11.79 8.15 3.16
N GLY A 308 -10.54 8.57 3.33
CA GLY A 308 -10.16 9.98 3.18
C GLY A 308 -10.17 10.47 1.73
N ALA A 309 -9.61 11.67 1.55
CA ALA A 309 -9.44 12.23 0.21
C ALA A 309 -8.55 11.31 -0.65
N ALA A 310 -8.93 11.17 -1.91
CA ALA A 310 -8.21 10.35 -2.87
C ALA A 310 -6.92 11.02 -3.36
N LEU A 311 -5.84 10.26 -3.35
CA LEU A 311 -4.63 10.53 -4.11
C LEU A 311 -4.69 9.71 -5.41
N GLY A 312 -4.95 10.38 -6.52
CA GLY A 312 -4.92 9.74 -7.84
C GLY A 312 -3.48 9.41 -8.26
N VAL A 313 -3.25 8.17 -8.69
CA VAL A 313 -1.95 7.67 -9.17
C VAL A 313 -2.12 6.93 -10.49
N GLY A 314 -1.01 6.65 -11.18
CA GLY A 314 -1.05 5.83 -12.39
C GLY A 314 -1.76 6.47 -13.58
N SER A 315 -1.64 7.79 -13.77
CA SER A 315 -2.37 8.57 -14.78
C SER A 315 -2.22 8.11 -16.23
N THR A 316 -1.21 7.31 -16.56
CA THR A 316 -1.01 6.74 -17.89
C THR A 316 -1.78 5.44 -18.13
N LEU A 317 -2.38 4.84 -17.09
CA LEU A 317 -3.20 3.63 -17.19
C LEU A 317 -4.50 3.96 -17.93
N VAL A 318 -4.86 3.12 -18.90
CA VAL A 318 -6.09 3.26 -19.70
C VAL A 318 -7.06 2.10 -19.47
N ASP A 319 -6.56 0.99 -18.93
CA ASP A 319 -7.35 -0.17 -18.52
C ASP A 319 -6.58 -0.96 -17.46
N ALA A 320 -7.25 -1.56 -16.49
CA ALA A 320 -6.63 -2.40 -15.47
C ALA A 320 -7.65 -3.31 -14.78
N THR A 321 -7.17 -4.40 -14.19
CA THR A 321 -8.02 -5.45 -13.59
C THR A 321 -7.59 -5.88 -12.18
N ARG A 322 -6.33 -5.62 -11.78
CA ARG A 322 -5.80 -5.98 -10.46
C ARG A 322 -4.89 -4.89 -9.93
N VAL A 323 -4.96 -4.64 -8.63
CA VAL A 323 -4.01 -3.82 -7.88
C VAL A 323 -3.49 -4.58 -6.66
N VAL A 324 -2.19 -4.45 -6.38
CA VAL A 324 -1.51 -4.97 -5.19
C VAL A 324 -0.52 -3.94 -4.66
N TRP A 325 -0.11 -4.06 -3.40
CA TRP A 325 1.05 -3.31 -2.88
C TRP A 325 2.34 -4.08 -3.16
N VAL A 326 3.27 -3.47 -3.90
CA VAL A 326 4.59 -4.05 -4.17
C VAL A 326 5.54 -3.81 -3.00
N ASP A 327 5.44 -2.63 -2.40
CA ASP A 327 6.10 -2.23 -1.17
C ASP A 327 5.22 -1.17 -0.46
N ASP A 328 5.77 -0.38 0.45
CA ASP A 328 5.02 0.62 1.21
C ASP A 328 4.66 1.89 0.40
N SER A 329 5.21 2.06 -0.80
CA SER A 329 5.10 3.29 -1.60
C SER A 329 4.91 3.06 -3.11
N THR A 330 4.77 1.80 -3.53
CA THR A 330 4.60 1.39 -4.92
C THR A 330 3.47 0.37 -5.03
N LEU A 331 2.54 0.63 -5.95
CA LEU A 331 1.50 -0.31 -6.34
C LEU A 331 1.96 -1.15 -7.54
N GLY A 332 1.53 -2.40 -7.56
CA GLY A 332 1.57 -3.27 -8.72
C GLY A 332 0.19 -3.30 -9.37
N VAL A 333 0.12 -3.09 -10.68
CA VAL A 333 -1.14 -3.03 -11.41
C VAL A 333 -1.07 -3.93 -12.64
N LEU A 334 -2.08 -4.78 -12.84
CA LEU A 334 -2.20 -5.53 -14.10
C LEU A 334 -3.14 -4.76 -15.02
N GLY A 335 -2.63 -4.29 -16.16
CA GLY A 335 -3.41 -3.45 -17.06
C GLY A 335 -2.68 -3.00 -18.32
N ARG A 336 -3.22 -1.99 -19.00
CA ARG A 336 -2.63 -1.33 -20.18
C ARG A 336 -2.40 0.14 -19.88
N SER A 337 -1.36 0.72 -20.48
CA SER A 337 -1.06 2.16 -20.40
C SER A 337 -0.79 2.77 -21.77
N GLY A 338 -1.14 4.05 -21.91
CA GLY A 338 -0.98 4.80 -23.16
C GLY A 338 -1.65 4.13 -24.35
N ALA A 339 -0.89 3.98 -25.45
CA ALA A 339 -1.36 3.33 -26.67
C ALA A 339 -1.12 1.81 -26.71
N ALA A 340 -0.63 1.20 -25.62
CA ALA A 340 -0.33 -0.23 -25.59
C ALA A 340 -1.60 -1.08 -25.72
N THR A 341 -1.54 -2.10 -26.58
CA THR A 341 -2.66 -3.03 -26.83
C THR A 341 -2.60 -4.27 -25.93
N ALA A 342 -1.42 -4.67 -25.46
CA ALA A 342 -1.23 -5.80 -24.56
C ALA A 342 -1.18 -5.36 -23.09
N ALA A 343 -1.74 -6.18 -22.20
CA ALA A 343 -1.64 -5.97 -20.76
C ALA A 343 -0.23 -6.31 -20.25
N ALA A 344 0.21 -5.59 -19.23
CA ALA A 344 1.46 -5.82 -18.53
C ALA A 344 1.27 -5.60 -17.03
N TYR A 345 2.24 -6.07 -16.25
CA TYR A 345 2.39 -5.67 -14.85
C TYR A 345 3.06 -4.29 -14.83
N HIS A 346 2.41 -3.30 -14.26
CA HIS A 346 2.92 -1.94 -14.05
C HIS A 346 3.35 -1.75 -12.61
N LEU A 347 4.46 -1.05 -12.42
CA LEU A 347 4.85 -0.47 -11.14
C LEU A 347 4.40 0.99 -11.12
N VAL A 348 3.58 1.35 -10.14
CA VAL A 348 2.96 2.65 -9.99
C VAL A 348 3.37 3.22 -8.64
N PRO A 349 4.46 4.02 -8.58
CA PRO A 349 4.85 4.72 -7.37
C PRO A 349 3.76 5.72 -6.94
N LEU A 350 3.59 5.93 -5.63
CA LEU A 350 2.66 6.95 -5.12
C LEU A 350 3.07 8.38 -5.53
N ALA A 351 4.37 8.59 -5.78
CA ALA A 351 4.89 9.80 -6.40
C ALA A 351 6.00 9.40 -7.39
N GLY A 352 5.69 9.43 -8.68
CA GLY A 352 6.61 8.97 -9.71
C GLY A 352 5.92 8.66 -11.02
N GLN A 353 6.73 8.18 -11.97
CA GLN A 353 6.22 7.68 -13.24
C GLN A 353 5.82 6.21 -13.14
N THR A 354 4.67 5.88 -13.73
CA THR A 354 4.30 4.49 -13.98
C THR A 354 5.27 3.83 -14.95
N ARG A 355 5.76 2.64 -14.60
CA ARG A 355 6.65 1.85 -15.44
C ARG A 355 6.04 0.49 -15.75
N ALA A 356 5.94 0.15 -17.04
CA ALA A 356 5.55 -1.19 -17.46
C ALA A 356 6.72 -2.17 -17.29
N LEU A 357 6.43 -3.38 -16.81
CA LEU A 357 7.34 -4.53 -16.88
C LEU A 357 7.15 -5.27 -18.21
N PRO A 358 8.06 -6.19 -18.59
CA PRO A 358 7.87 -7.04 -19.76
C PRO A 358 6.49 -7.71 -19.76
N THR A 359 5.85 -7.77 -20.92
CA THR A 359 4.54 -8.38 -21.08
C THR A 359 4.59 -9.86 -20.73
N LEU A 360 3.49 -10.36 -20.16
CA LEU A 360 3.27 -11.78 -19.90
C LEU A 360 1.90 -12.14 -20.48
N ASP A 361 1.92 -12.84 -21.60
CA ASP A 361 0.69 -13.18 -22.32
C ASP A 361 -0.22 -14.05 -21.45
N GLY A 362 -1.52 -13.74 -21.47
CA GLY A 362 -2.52 -14.46 -20.68
C GLY A 362 -2.48 -14.18 -19.18
N ALA A 363 -1.68 -13.22 -18.69
CA ALA A 363 -1.69 -12.83 -17.28
C ALA A 363 -3.08 -12.32 -16.85
N VAL A 364 -3.62 -12.89 -15.77
CA VAL A 364 -4.96 -12.57 -15.24
C VAL A 364 -4.95 -12.14 -13.78
N THR A 365 -3.91 -12.51 -13.02
CA THR A 365 -3.76 -12.16 -11.60
C THR A 365 -2.30 -11.88 -11.27
N ILE A 366 -2.08 -11.08 -10.21
CA ILE A 366 -0.75 -10.66 -9.78
C ILE A 366 -0.65 -10.67 -8.25
N ALA A 367 0.57 -10.85 -7.75
CA ALA A 367 0.93 -10.58 -6.36
C ALA A 367 2.22 -9.76 -6.29
N GLY A 368 2.36 -9.01 -5.21
CA GLY A 368 3.52 -8.18 -4.92
C GLY A 368 3.64 -7.99 -3.41
N GLY A 369 4.83 -7.59 -2.94
CA GLY A 369 4.95 -7.21 -1.54
C GLY A 369 6.33 -7.23 -0.90
N LYS A 370 7.40 -7.68 -1.57
CA LYS A 370 8.77 -7.53 -1.05
C LYS A 370 9.62 -6.68 -1.99
N GLY A 371 9.04 -5.57 -2.44
CA GLY A 371 9.56 -4.76 -3.55
C GLY A 371 9.60 -5.56 -4.85
N GLU A 372 10.44 -5.11 -5.79
CA GLU A 372 10.59 -5.77 -7.11
C GLU A 372 11.21 -7.18 -7.04
N ARG A 373 11.66 -7.63 -5.86
CA ARG A 373 12.22 -8.98 -5.65
C ARG A 373 11.17 -10.08 -5.53
N ALA A 374 9.92 -9.72 -5.24
CA ALA A 374 8.82 -10.67 -5.05
C ALA A 374 7.58 -10.20 -5.83
N LEU A 375 7.69 -10.26 -7.16
CA LEU A 375 6.58 -10.01 -8.07
C LEU A 375 6.16 -11.33 -8.71
N TYR A 376 4.87 -11.62 -8.65
CA TYR A 376 4.28 -12.82 -9.21
C TYR A 376 3.13 -12.47 -10.13
N ALA A 377 2.92 -13.31 -11.14
CA ALA A 377 1.78 -13.22 -12.03
C ALA A 377 1.31 -14.64 -12.35
N ALA A 378 0.00 -14.87 -12.37
CA ALA A 378 -0.56 -16.11 -12.86
C ALA A 378 -1.37 -15.89 -14.14
N THR A 379 -1.23 -16.82 -15.07
CA THR A 379 -1.85 -16.80 -16.38
C THR A 379 -3.13 -17.63 -16.40
N SER A 380 -3.99 -17.38 -17.39
CA SER A 380 -5.29 -18.05 -17.54
C SER A 380 -5.20 -19.57 -17.76
N ASP A 381 -4.05 -20.07 -18.21
CA ASP A 381 -3.74 -21.50 -18.36
C ASP A 381 -3.13 -22.13 -17.09
N GLY A 382 -3.09 -21.38 -15.98
CA GLY A 382 -2.67 -21.90 -14.67
C GLY A 382 -1.17 -22.00 -14.49
N GLN A 383 -0.37 -21.21 -15.21
CA GLN A 383 1.06 -21.07 -14.92
C GLN A 383 1.29 -19.91 -13.96
N LEU A 384 2.03 -20.16 -12.89
CA LEU A 384 2.49 -19.15 -11.96
C LEU A 384 3.91 -18.74 -12.33
N PHE A 385 4.13 -17.46 -12.54
CA PHE A 385 5.42 -16.87 -12.84
C PHE A 385 5.92 -16.04 -11.66
N TRP A 386 7.23 -16.00 -11.50
CA TRP A 386 7.91 -15.01 -10.67
C TRP A 386 8.86 -14.18 -11.53
N ARG A 387 9.12 -12.96 -11.07
CA ARG A 387 9.97 -12.01 -11.79
C ARG A 387 11.44 -12.22 -11.40
N SER A 388 12.29 -12.52 -12.39
CA SER A 388 13.73 -12.66 -12.20
C SER A 388 14.51 -11.78 -13.18
N GLY A 389 15.28 -10.82 -12.69
CA GLY A 389 16.13 -9.94 -13.52
C GLY A 389 15.33 -9.06 -14.48
N GLN A 390 15.30 -9.40 -15.78
CA GLN A 390 14.46 -8.76 -16.81
C GLN A 390 13.40 -9.69 -17.45
N SER A 391 13.20 -10.90 -16.90
CA SER A 391 12.27 -11.89 -17.46
C SER A 391 11.25 -12.40 -16.44
N TRP A 392 10.18 -13.02 -16.94
CA TRP A 392 9.27 -13.87 -16.19
C TRP A 392 9.73 -15.32 -16.27
N VAL A 393 9.78 -16.01 -15.14
CA VAL A 393 10.20 -17.42 -15.05
C VAL A 393 9.08 -18.21 -14.39
N VAL A 394 8.78 -19.39 -14.92
CA VAL A 394 7.77 -20.28 -14.33
C VAL A 394 8.22 -20.69 -12.92
N ALA A 395 7.39 -20.38 -11.93
CA ALA A 395 7.56 -20.79 -10.53
C ALA A 395 6.82 -22.10 -10.24
N ALA A 396 5.61 -22.27 -10.80
CA ALA A 396 4.79 -23.46 -10.62
C ALA A 396 3.75 -23.59 -11.75
N THR A 397 3.14 -24.77 -11.87
CA THR A 397 2.07 -25.07 -12.82
C THR A 397 0.81 -25.56 -12.09
N GLY A 398 -0.35 -25.38 -12.73
CA GLY A 398 -1.66 -25.68 -12.14
C GLY A 398 -2.05 -24.74 -11.01
N ALA A 399 -1.41 -23.57 -10.91
CA ALA A 399 -1.57 -22.63 -9.81
C ALA A 399 -2.17 -21.30 -10.29
N ARG A 400 -3.15 -20.78 -9.55
CA ARG A 400 -3.84 -19.52 -9.83
C ARG A 400 -3.94 -18.66 -8.57
N ASP A 401 -4.35 -17.41 -8.75
CA ASP A 401 -4.63 -16.43 -7.68
C ASP A 401 -3.50 -16.32 -6.65
N PRO A 402 -2.26 -15.99 -7.08
CA PRO A 402 -1.17 -15.74 -6.15
C PRO A 402 -1.55 -14.58 -5.22
N SER A 403 -1.26 -14.73 -3.94
CA SER A 403 -1.66 -13.77 -2.91
C SER A 403 -0.58 -13.64 -1.83
N LEU A 404 -0.34 -12.40 -1.42
CA LEU A 404 0.47 -12.02 -0.28
C LEU A 404 -0.38 -11.14 0.66
N PRO A 405 -0.06 -11.04 1.97
CA PRO A 405 -0.86 -10.23 2.87
C PRO A 405 -0.92 -8.75 2.52
N GLY A 406 -2.01 -8.11 2.97
CA GLY A 406 -2.44 -6.79 2.54
C GLY A 406 -3.20 -6.94 1.25
#